data_AF-A0AAD8Y2S2-F1
#
_entry.id   AF-A0AAD8Y2S2-F1
#
_cell.length_a   1.000
_cell.length_b   1.000
_cell.length_c   1.000
_cell.angle_alpha   90.00
_cell.angle_beta   90.00
_cell.angle_gamma   90.00
#
_symmetry.space_group_name_H-M   'P 1'
#
loop_
_entity.id
_entity.type
_entity.pdbx_description
1 polymer ?
#
loop_
_entity_poly.entity_id
_entity_poly.type
_entity_poly.pdbx_seq_one_letter_code
_entity_poly.pdbx_strand_id
1 'polypeptide(L)'
;MNIGDEGAEALVDGLRGNTTLKHLVLTPNMAGITSTGWTAFSRLLCDTSSINNTYRSNHTLEHIGDDYHYVSDPFGGPKLFRSGNYSGECFPGIPPAVVQYLKINKENYAAKIKIGRCHPEIPVEVFFGYKLKFLPLLVSWFVGFGTRKCSNCQNSTTREFQRRELSAVYKFIRGMPMLAVDGQMRLKSSCGRKRKFDE
;
A
#
# COMPACT_ATOMS: atom_id res chain seq x y z
N MET A 1 17.31 20.18 18.00
CA MET A 1 18.10 19.67 16.86
C MET A 1 17.31 19.98 15.61
N ASN A 2 17.80 20.87 14.75
CA ASN A 2 17.13 21.22 13.49
C ASN A 2 17.78 20.39 12.37
N ILE A 3 17.03 19.47 11.79
CA ILE A 3 17.48 18.61 10.68
C ILE A 3 17.30 19.34 9.36
N GLY A 4 16.22 20.13 9.23
CA GLY A 4 15.86 20.79 7.98
C GLY A 4 15.45 19.81 6.88
N ASP A 5 15.15 20.34 5.71
CA ASP A 5 14.78 19.53 4.55
C ASP A 5 16.00 18.81 3.97
N GLU A 6 17.17 19.43 3.99
CA GLU A 6 18.43 18.85 3.50
C GLU A 6 18.86 17.65 4.35
N GLY A 7 18.72 17.76 5.67
CA GLY A 7 18.99 16.63 6.56
C GLY A 7 17.96 15.51 6.40
N ALA A 8 16.71 15.84 6.10
CA ALA A 8 15.68 14.84 5.79
C ALA A 8 15.99 14.09 4.48
N GLU A 9 16.46 14.78 3.44
CA GLU A 9 16.91 14.15 2.20
C GLU A 9 18.13 13.23 2.43
N ALA A 10 19.13 13.70 3.17
CA ALA A 10 20.31 12.89 3.50
C ALA A 10 19.94 11.61 4.29
N LEU A 11 19.00 11.72 5.22
CA LEU A 11 18.46 10.57 5.93
C LEU A 11 17.74 9.60 4.98
N VAL A 12 16.89 10.12 4.10
CA VAL A 12 16.16 9.31 3.11
C VAL A 12 17.10 8.57 2.17
N ASP A 13 18.17 9.21 1.71
CA ASP A 13 19.17 8.58 0.85
C ASP A 13 19.92 7.47 1.57
N GLY A 14 20.30 7.68 2.83
CA GLY A 14 20.89 6.63 3.67
C GLY A 14 19.94 5.46 3.94
N LEU A 15 18.63 5.73 3.99
CA LEU A 15 17.60 4.71 4.21
C LEU A 15 17.20 3.96 2.94
N ARG A 16 17.43 4.48 1.73
CA ARG A 16 16.93 3.88 0.48
C ARG A 16 17.36 2.43 0.27
N GLY A 17 18.53 2.03 0.75
CA GLY A 17 19.02 0.65 0.72
C GLY A 17 18.77 -0.16 2.00
N ASN A 18 18.21 0.47 3.04
CA ASN A 18 17.99 -0.15 4.33
C ASN A 18 16.68 -0.94 4.34
N THR A 19 16.77 -2.25 4.56
CA THR A 19 15.60 -3.14 4.59
C THR A 19 15.33 -3.72 5.97
N THR A 20 15.95 -3.18 7.01
CA THR A 20 15.88 -3.71 8.38
C THR A 20 15.35 -2.70 9.38
N LEU A 21 15.53 -1.41 9.14
CA LEU A 21 15.10 -0.36 10.05
C LEU A 21 13.56 -0.25 10.05
N LYS A 22 12.99 -0.33 11.25
CA LYS A 22 11.55 -0.23 11.49
C LYS A 22 11.15 1.03 12.24
N HIS A 23 12.03 1.54 13.10
CA HIS A 23 11.76 2.69 13.96
C HIS A 23 12.88 3.72 13.77
N LEU A 24 12.51 4.91 13.33
CA LEU A 24 13.40 6.05 13.21
C LEU A 24 13.04 7.06 14.30
N VAL A 25 13.91 7.17 15.31
CA VAL A 25 13.70 8.11 16.41
C VAL A 25 14.08 9.51 15.95
N LEU A 26 13.08 10.38 15.86
CA LEU A 26 13.18 11.79 15.50
C LEU A 26 12.15 12.56 16.32
N THR A 27 12.33 13.87 16.50
CA THR A 27 11.33 14.76 17.09
C THR A 27 10.70 15.61 15.98
N PRO A 28 9.65 15.14 15.29
CA PRO A 28 9.18 15.75 14.02
C PRO A 28 8.84 17.23 14.15
N ASN A 29 8.22 17.63 15.26
CA ASN A 29 7.87 19.02 15.57
C ASN A 29 9.08 19.95 15.70
N MET A 30 10.22 19.43 16.12
CA MET A 30 11.43 20.23 16.40
C MET A 30 12.50 20.02 15.33
N ALA A 31 12.30 19.08 14.40
CA ALA A 31 13.25 18.73 13.36
C ALA A 31 13.33 19.78 12.24
N GLY A 32 12.41 20.73 12.18
CA GLY A 32 12.38 21.77 11.14
C GLY A 32 12.18 21.23 9.72
N ILE A 33 11.60 20.03 9.59
CA ILE A 33 11.29 19.40 8.31
C ILE A 33 10.00 20.01 7.77
N THR A 34 10.05 20.55 6.57
CA THR A 34 8.89 21.13 5.88
C THR A 34 8.22 20.08 4.98
N SER A 35 7.23 20.50 4.18
CA SER A 35 6.61 19.62 3.18
C SER A 35 7.62 19.03 2.19
N THR A 36 8.72 19.74 1.91
CA THR A 36 9.78 19.27 0.99
C THR A 36 10.48 18.04 1.55
N GLY A 37 11.02 18.10 2.78
CA GLY A 37 11.66 16.94 3.40
C GLY A 37 10.69 15.78 3.65
N TRP A 38 9.42 16.07 4.01
CA TRP A 38 8.40 15.02 4.12
C TRP A 38 8.02 14.38 2.78
N THR A 39 8.19 15.09 1.66
CA THR A 39 8.01 14.51 0.32
C THR A 39 9.10 13.47 0.04
N ALA A 40 10.33 13.69 0.51
CA ALA A 40 11.39 12.70 0.42
C ALA A 40 11.02 11.40 1.18
N PHE A 41 10.53 11.52 2.42
CA PHE A 41 10.01 10.38 3.18
C PHE A 41 8.81 9.71 2.50
N SER A 42 7.90 10.48 1.90
CA SER A 42 6.76 9.93 1.15
C SER A 42 7.23 9.08 -0.03
N ARG A 43 8.26 9.52 -0.77
CA ARG A 43 8.85 8.76 -1.89
C ARG A 43 9.59 7.52 -1.41
N LEU A 44 10.33 7.60 -0.29
CA LEU A 44 10.98 6.45 0.34
C LEU A 44 9.95 5.36 0.70
N LEU A 45 8.83 5.78 1.28
CA LEU A 45 7.79 4.87 1.77
C LEU A 45 6.85 4.41 0.66
N CYS A 46 6.62 5.21 -0.39
CA CYS A 46 5.70 4.90 -1.49
C CYS A 46 5.89 5.85 -2.69
N ASP A 47 6.87 5.58 -3.56
CA ASP A 47 7.00 6.30 -4.84
C ASP A 47 5.88 5.89 -5.81
N THR A 48 4.98 6.81 -6.12
CA THR A 48 3.81 6.58 -6.98
C THR A 48 4.06 6.83 -8.46
N SER A 49 5.27 7.19 -8.88
CA SER A 49 5.60 7.53 -10.27
C SER A 49 5.42 6.36 -11.26
N SER A 50 5.49 5.12 -10.78
CA SER A 50 5.13 3.92 -11.55
C SER A 50 4.78 2.76 -10.62
N ILE A 51 4.06 1.76 -11.13
CA ILE A 51 3.76 0.52 -10.36
C ILE A 51 5.06 -0.13 -9.86
N ASN A 52 6.09 -0.18 -10.71
CA ASN A 52 7.39 -0.76 -10.34
C ASN A 52 8.07 0.05 -9.23
N ASN A 53 8.04 1.38 -9.28
CA ASN A 53 8.60 2.22 -8.24
C ASN A 53 7.82 2.08 -6.92
N THR A 54 6.50 1.93 -6.98
CA THR A 54 5.68 1.67 -5.79
C THR A 54 5.99 0.31 -5.17
N TYR A 55 6.20 -0.71 -6.01
CA TYR A 55 6.64 -2.03 -5.55
C TYR A 55 8.02 -1.98 -4.89
N ARG A 56 8.97 -1.25 -5.49
CA ARG A 56 10.33 -1.10 -4.98
C ARG A 56 10.43 -0.20 -3.74
N SER A 57 9.52 0.75 -3.59
CA SER A 57 9.40 1.62 -2.41
C SER A 57 8.66 0.91 -1.28
N ASN A 58 9.01 -0.36 -1.03
CA ASN A 58 8.44 -1.17 0.04
C ASN A 58 9.39 -1.25 1.23
N HIS A 59 9.78 -0.07 1.74
CA HIS A 59 10.66 0.03 2.89
C HIS A 59 10.01 -0.57 4.16
N THR A 60 10.82 -1.07 5.08
CA THR A 60 10.39 -1.64 6.38
C THR A 60 10.07 -0.61 7.45
N LEU A 61 10.07 0.70 7.13
CA LEU A 61 9.96 1.74 8.14
C LEU A 61 8.50 1.86 8.58
N GLU A 62 8.25 1.62 9.85
CA GLU A 62 6.91 1.51 10.44
C GLU A 62 6.60 2.69 11.38
N HIS A 63 7.64 3.39 11.86
CA HIS A 63 7.50 4.49 12.81
C HIS A 63 8.58 5.57 12.60
N ILE A 64 8.16 6.84 12.64
CA ILE A 64 9.04 8.01 12.74
C ILE A 64 8.56 8.80 13.95
N GLY A 65 9.44 9.06 14.91
CA GLY A 65 9.05 9.74 16.15
C GLY A 65 9.72 9.13 17.38
N ASP A 66 9.73 9.89 18.47
CA ASP A 66 10.01 9.41 19.80
C ASP A 66 8.75 8.85 20.47
N ASP A 67 8.84 7.64 21.04
CA ASP A 67 7.78 7.04 21.86
C ASP A 67 7.67 7.71 23.24
N TYR A 68 8.12 8.96 23.42
CA TYR A 68 8.20 9.61 24.73
C TYR A 68 7.39 10.90 24.77
N HIS A 69 6.68 11.13 25.87
CA HIS A 69 6.11 12.44 26.19
C HIS A 69 6.58 12.89 27.57
N TYR A 70 6.85 14.20 27.68
CA TYR A 70 7.24 14.84 28.93
C TYR A 70 6.01 15.09 29.77
N VAL A 71 5.95 14.48 30.95
CA VAL A 71 4.93 14.82 31.95
C VAL A 71 5.62 15.67 33.02
N SER A 72 5.13 16.88 33.20
CA SER A 72 5.55 17.76 34.28
C SER A 72 5.03 17.20 35.61
N ASP A 73 5.92 16.64 36.43
CA ASP A 73 5.61 16.25 37.81
C ASP A 73 5.64 17.53 38.67
N PRO A 74 4.54 17.89 39.38
CA PRO A 74 4.52 19.08 40.23
C PRO A 74 5.55 19.05 41.37
N PHE A 75 6.10 17.88 41.73
CA PHE A 75 6.97 17.71 42.89
C PHE A 75 8.34 17.07 42.56
N GLY A 76 8.67 16.81 41.29
CA GLY A 76 9.82 15.97 40.97
C GLY A 76 10.27 15.98 39.51
N GLY A 77 10.60 17.16 38.98
CA GLY A 77 11.30 17.33 37.70
C GLY A 77 10.57 16.77 36.45
N PRO A 78 11.13 16.96 35.25
CA PRO A 78 10.57 16.36 34.04
C PRO A 78 10.81 14.84 34.06
N LYS A 79 9.72 14.05 34.06
CA LYS A 79 9.78 12.60 33.91
C LYS A 79 9.48 12.20 32.47
N LEU A 80 10.34 11.37 31.90
CA LEU A 80 10.17 10.75 30.59
C LEU A 80 9.30 9.49 30.75
N PHE A 81 8.08 9.52 30.22
CA PHE A 81 7.25 8.33 30.15
C PHE A 81 7.30 7.74 28.74
N ARG A 82 7.59 6.44 28.65
CA ARG A 82 7.35 5.68 27.42
C ARG A 82 5.85 5.72 27.18
N SER A 83 5.45 6.22 26.03
CA SER A 83 4.09 6.19 25.50
C SER A 83 3.67 4.74 25.35
N GLY A 84 3.23 4.15 26.47
CA GLY A 84 2.75 2.79 26.52
C GLY A 84 1.48 2.70 25.71
N ASN A 85 1.58 2.19 24.49
CA ASN A 85 0.44 1.85 23.63
C ASN A 85 -0.63 2.96 23.51
N TYR A 86 -0.25 4.24 23.47
CA TYR A 86 -1.20 5.29 23.12
C TYR A 86 -1.63 5.09 21.67
N SER A 87 -2.86 4.58 21.52
CA SER A 87 -3.56 4.40 20.25
C SER A 87 -4.19 5.70 19.73
N GLY A 88 -4.08 6.78 20.51
CA GLY A 88 -4.49 8.13 20.11
C GLY A 88 -3.46 8.74 19.16
N GLU A 89 -3.94 9.22 18.02
CA GLU A 89 -3.17 9.72 16.88
C GLU A 89 -1.99 10.63 17.28
N CYS A 90 -0.78 10.07 17.39
CA CYS A 90 0.38 10.84 17.84
C CYS A 90 1.50 10.75 16.80
N PHE A 91 1.38 11.58 15.76
CA PHE A 91 2.53 12.04 14.98
C PHE A 91 2.45 13.56 14.79
N PRO A 92 2.41 14.36 15.88
CA PRO A 92 2.46 15.80 15.73
C PRO A 92 3.72 16.16 14.92
N GLY A 93 3.54 16.92 13.84
CA GLY A 93 4.61 17.34 12.94
C GLY A 93 4.87 16.42 11.74
N ILE A 94 4.16 15.28 11.61
CA ILE A 94 4.25 14.41 10.42
C ILE A 94 2.99 14.55 9.56
N PRO A 95 3.12 14.75 8.24
CA PRO A 95 1.98 14.80 7.34
C PRO A 95 1.14 13.51 7.35
N PRO A 96 -0.21 13.60 7.30
CA PRO A 96 -1.09 12.44 7.29
C PRO A 96 -0.78 11.39 6.21
N ALA A 97 -0.31 11.84 5.04
CA ALA A 97 0.10 10.95 3.95
C ALA A 97 1.28 10.05 4.34
N VAL A 98 2.29 10.60 5.02
CA VAL A 98 3.46 9.84 5.52
C VAL A 98 3.01 8.86 6.60
N VAL A 99 2.19 9.32 7.55
CA VAL A 99 1.59 8.47 8.61
C VAL A 99 0.83 7.29 8.00
N GLN A 100 0.08 7.52 6.93
CA GLN A 100 -0.65 6.47 6.24
C GLN A 100 0.29 5.42 5.66
N TYR A 101 1.39 5.82 5.02
CA TYR A 101 2.37 4.87 4.48
C TYR A 101 3.12 4.10 5.57
N LEU A 102 3.47 4.74 6.68
CA LEU A 102 4.06 4.08 7.86
C LEU A 102 3.12 3.00 8.42
N LYS A 103 1.82 3.30 8.51
CA LYS A 103 0.79 2.32 8.92
C LYS A 103 0.69 1.15 7.93
N ILE A 104 0.73 1.42 6.62
CA ILE A 104 0.70 0.35 5.59
C ILE A 104 1.93 -0.56 5.69
N ASN A 105 3.10 -0.04 6.07
CA ASN A 105 4.32 -0.85 6.20
C ASN A 105 4.26 -1.88 7.34
N LYS A 106 3.36 -1.70 8.31
CA LYS A 106 3.07 -2.70 9.36
C LYS A 106 2.24 -3.87 8.85
N GLU A 107 1.56 -3.70 7.71
CA GLU A 107 0.64 -4.68 7.17
C GLU A 107 1.37 -5.74 6.36
N ASN A 108 0.87 -6.98 6.43
CA ASN A 108 1.28 -8.01 5.49
C ASN A 108 0.92 -7.56 4.07
N TYR A 109 1.85 -7.74 3.13
CA TYR A 109 1.67 -7.35 1.72
C TYR A 109 1.56 -5.83 1.50
N ALA A 110 2.27 -5.01 2.28
CA ALA A 110 2.34 -3.55 2.16
C ALA A 110 2.48 -3.04 0.70
N ALA A 111 3.41 -3.59 -0.09
CA ALA A 111 3.58 -3.24 -1.51
C ALA A 111 2.29 -3.40 -2.33
N LYS A 112 1.57 -4.51 -2.14
CA LYS A 112 0.28 -4.77 -2.80
C LYS A 112 -0.74 -3.71 -2.40
N ILE A 113 -0.85 -3.40 -1.10
CA ILE A 113 -1.77 -2.38 -0.58
C ILE A 113 -1.47 -1.01 -1.21
N LYS A 114 -0.20 -0.60 -1.25
CA LYS A 114 0.25 0.66 -1.88
C LYS A 114 -0.10 0.71 -3.36
N ILE A 115 0.22 -0.36 -4.12
CA ILE A 115 -0.07 -0.42 -5.56
C ILE A 115 -1.58 -0.25 -5.80
N GLY A 116 -2.42 -1.00 -5.09
CA GLY A 116 -3.87 -0.91 -5.25
C GLY A 116 -4.46 0.46 -4.91
N ARG A 117 -3.79 1.23 -4.03
CA ARG A 117 -4.19 2.60 -3.67
C ARG A 117 -3.74 3.63 -4.68
N CYS A 118 -2.46 3.63 -5.01
CA CYS A 118 -1.82 4.67 -5.80
C CYS A 118 -2.01 4.49 -7.31
N HIS A 119 -2.30 3.26 -7.76
CA HIS A 119 -2.48 2.93 -9.18
C HIS A 119 -3.92 2.43 -9.42
N PRO A 120 -4.90 3.34 -9.55
CA PRO A 120 -6.30 2.97 -9.78
C PRO A 120 -6.51 2.28 -11.14
N GLU A 121 -5.66 2.59 -12.11
CA GLU A 121 -5.67 1.95 -13.43
C GLU A 121 -4.44 1.05 -13.57
N ILE A 122 -4.63 -0.25 -13.38
CA ILE A 122 -3.59 -1.22 -13.69
C ILE A 122 -3.53 -1.35 -15.22
N PRO A 123 -2.37 -1.11 -15.87
CA PRO A 123 -2.20 -1.26 -17.30
C PRO A 123 -2.19 -2.76 -17.61
N VAL A 124 -3.39 -3.32 -17.84
CA VAL A 124 -3.59 -4.75 -18.04
C VAL A 124 -2.93 -5.27 -19.31
N GLU A 125 -2.60 -4.36 -20.23
CA GLU A 125 -1.95 -4.61 -21.52
C GLU A 125 -0.59 -5.29 -21.36
N VAL A 126 0.17 -4.96 -20.30
CA VAL A 126 1.47 -5.58 -20.04
C VAL A 126 1.35 -7.08 -19.72
N PHE A 127 0.17 -7.52 -19.30
CA PHE A 127 -0.11 -8.91 -18.98
C PHE A 127 -0.67 -9.68 -20.18
N PHE A 128 -0.79 -9.06 -21.36
CA PHE A 128 -1.43 -9.73 -22.50
C PHE A 128 -0.66 -10.93 -23.02
N GLY A 129 0.67 -10.96 -22.85
CA GLY A 129 1.48 -12.15 -23.15
C GLY A 129 1.06 -13.40 -22.37
N TYR A 130 0.44 -13.22 -21.19
CA TYR A 130 0.00 -14.32 -20.33
C TYR A 130 -1.42 -14.83 -20.66
N LYS A 131 -2.14 -14.19 -21.59
CA LYS A 131 -3.50 -14.56 -22.02
C LYS A 131 -4.47 -14.70 -20.83
N LEU A 132 -5.62 -15.37 -21.03
CA LEU A 132 -6.61 -15.64 -19.97
C LEU A 132 -6.06 -16.40 -18.74
N LYS A 133 -4.85 -16.99 -18.82
CA LYS A 133 -4.22 -17.67 -17.67
C LYS A 133 -3.89 -16.72 -16.52
N PHE A 134 -3.74 -15.42 -16.80
CA PHE A 134 -3.50 -14.41 -15.77
C PHE A 134 -4.77 -13.90 -15.09
N LEU A 135 -5.94 -14.11 -15.71
CA LEU A 135 -7.21 -13.59 -15.18
C LEU A 135 -7.52 -14.05 -13.75
N PRO A 136 -7.33 -15.34 -13.37
CA PRO A 136 -7.52 -15.78 -11.99
C PRO A 136 -6.57 -15.11 -10.99
N LEU A 137 -5.32 -14.84 -11.41
CA LEU A 137 -4.33 -14.16 -10.59
C LEU A 137 -4.70 -12.67 -10.40
N LEU A 138 -5.15 -12.02 -11.48
CA LEU A 138 -5.64 -10.64 -11.43
C LEU A 138 -6.84 -10.51 -10.48
N VAL A 139 -7.84 -11.38 -10.61
CA VAL A 139 -9.02 -11.39 -9.73
C VAL A 139 -8.63 -11.72 -8.28
N SER A 140 -7.82 -12.75 -8.06
CA SER A 140 -7.30 -13.10 -6.73
C SER A 140 -6.52 -11.96 -6.09
N TRP A 141 -5.80 -11.18 -6.90
CA TRP A 141 -5.10 -10.00 -6.45
C TRP A 141 -6.07 -8.98 -5.83
N PHE A 142 -7.21 -8.69 -6.47
CA PHE A 142 -8.23 -7.77 -5.94
C PHE A 142 -9.04 -8.30 -4.75
N VAL A 143 -9.42 -9.59 -4.75
CA VAL A 143 -10.17 -10.23 -3.64
C VAL A 143 -9.44 -10.09 -2.29
N GLY A 144 -8.10 -10.11 -2.31
CA GLY A 144 -7.29 -9.89 -1.12
C GLY A 144 -7.35 -8.47 -0.53
N PHE A 145 -7.89 -7.47 -1.25
CA PHE A 145 -8.08 -6.10 -0.74
C PHE A 145 -9.44 -5.91 -0.07
N GLY A 146 -10.51 -6.46 -0.64
CA GLY A 146 -11.88 -6.31 -0.11
C GLY A 146 -12.14 -7.07 1.19
N THR A 147 -11.36 -8.14 1.45
CA THR A 147 -11.45 -8.96 2.66
C THR A 147 -10.58 -8.45 3.82
N ARG A 148 -9.56 -7.66 3.52
CA ARG A 148 -8.62 -7.14 4.52
C ARG A 148 -9.05 -5.74 4.92
N LYS A 149 -9.84 -5.65 5.99
CA LYS A 149 -9.94 -4.39 6.75
C LYS A 149 -8.55 -4.08 7.27
N CYS A 150 -7.77 -3.25 6.57
CA CYS A 150 -6.63 -2.63 7.23
C CYS A 150 -7.24 -1.69 8.28
N SER A 151 -7.06 -2.07 9.54
CA SER A 151 -7.75 -1.52 10.71
C SER A 151 -7.46 -0.03 10.91
N ASN A 152 -6.38 0.46 10.29
CA ASN A 152 -5.82 1.79 10.55
C ASN A 152 -5.86 2.75 9.35
N CYS A 153 -6.52 2.38 8.25
CA CYS A 153 -6.50 3.15 7.02
C CYS A 153 -7.92 3.54 6.58
N GLN A 154 -8.37 4.69 7.05
CA GLN A 154 -9.56 5.33 6.51
C GLN A 154 -9.30 5.85 5.08
N ASN A 155 -10.38 5.91 4.29
CA ASN A 155 -10.60 6.73 3.08
C ASN A 155 -10.59 6.07 1.69
N SER A 156 -10.42 4.75 1.56
CA SER A 156 -10.85 4.06 0.33
C SER A 156 -11.96 3.09 0.67
N THR A 157 -13.20 3.44 0.33
CA THR A 157 -14.34 2.56 0.61
C THR A 157 -14.16 1.24 -0.13
N THR A 158 -14.57 0.11 0.45
CA THR A 158 -14.57 -1.21 -0.21
C THR A 158 -15.17 -1.15 -1.62
N ARG A 159 -16.11 -0.23 -1.86
CA ARG A 159 -16.74 0.07 -3.14
C ARG A 159 -15.79 0.61 -4.21
N GLU A 160 -14.82 1.45 -3.85
CA GLU A 160 -13.83 1.97 -4.81
C GLU A 160 -12.88 0.87 -5.28
N PHE A 161 -12.48 -0.03 -4.38
CA PHE A 161 -11.68 -1.19 -4.74
C PHE A 161 -12.43 -2.15 -5.66
N GLN A 162 -13.70 -2.45 -5.35
CA GLN A 162 -14.55 -3.26 -6.23
C GLN A 162 -14.72 -2.62 -7.62
N ARG A 163 -14.88 -1.29 -7.69
CA ARG A 163 -14.95 -0.57 -8.97
C ARG A 163 -13.66 -0.71 -9.78
N ARG A 164 -12.49 -0.62 -9.13
CA ARG A 164 -11.17 -0.79 -9.77
C ARG A 164 -10.98 -2.22 -10.27
N GLU A 165 -11.39 -3.21 -9.48
CA GLU A 165 -11.40 -4.64 -9.87
C GLU A 165 -12.21 -4.86 -11.15
N LEU A 166 -13.47 -4.41 -11.16
CA LEU A 166 -14.35 -4.54 -12.32
C LEU A 166 -13.78 -3.84 -13.56
N SER A 167 -13.19 -2.65 -13.37
CA SER A 167 -12.54 -1.91 -14.46
C SER A 167 -11.34 -2.69 -15.04
N ALA A 168 -10.46 -3.23 -14.19
CA ALA A 168 -9.31 -3.99 -14.62
C ALA A 168 -9.71 -5.29 -15.35
N VAL A 169 -10.68 -6.03 -14.79
CA VAL A 169 -11.21 -7.25 -15.42
C VAL A 169 -11.83 -6.94 -16.78
N TYR A 170 -12.65 -5.88 -16.86
CA TYR A 170 -13.27 -5.46 -18.11
C TYR A 170 -12.23 -5.06 -19.17
N LYS A 171 -11.24 -4.21 -18.81
CA LYS A 171 -10.15 -3.82 -19.72
C LYS A 171 -9.36 -5.05 -20.19
N PHE A 172 -9.07 -6.00 -19.30
CA PHE A 172 -8.33 -7.23 -19.62
C PHE A 172 -9.09 -8.09 -20.65
N ILE A 173 -10.38 -8.34 -20.42
CA ILE A 173 -11.23 -9.13 -21.32
C ILE A 173 -11.40 -8.43 -22.67
N ARG A 174 -11.65 -7.11 -22.66
CA ARG A 174 -11.84 -6.32 -23.88
C ARG A 174 -10.58 -6.24 -24.74
N GLY A 175 -9.40 -6.28 -24.13
CA GLY A 175 -8.13 -6.37 -24.84
C GLY A 175 -7.87 -7.72 -25.52
N MET A 176 -8.67 -8.74 -25.21
CA MET A 176 -8.56 -10.11 -25.78
C MET A 176 -9.91 -10.71 -26.15
N PRO A 177 -10.67 -10.08 -27.06
CA PRO A 177 -12.05 -10.48 -27.32
C PRO A 177 -12.16 -11.92 -27.88
N MET A 178 -11.22 -12.34 -28.72
CA MET A 178 -11.25 -13.66 -29.37
C MET A 178 -11.05 -14.81 -28.38
N LEU A 179 -10.20 -14.65 -27.36
CA LEU A 179 -9.96 -15.71 -26.37
C LEU A 179 -11.13 -15.85 -25.38
N ALA A 180 -11.80 -14.75 -25.07
CA ALA A 180 -12.97 -14.76 -24.19
C ALA A 180 -14.16 -15.51 -24.84
N VAL A 181 -14.38 -15.28 -26.14
CA VAL A 181 -15.42 -15.97 -26.92
C VAL A 181 -15.11 -17.47 -27.05
N ASP A 182 -13.86 -17.85 -27.37
CA ASP A 182 -13.44 -19.25 -27.47
C ASP A 182 -13.55 -20.02 -26.14
N GLY A 183 -13.18 -19.38 -25.02
CA GLY A 183 -13.33 -19.96 -23.68
C GLY A 183 -14.80 -20.22 -23.33
N GLN A 184 -15.70 -19.30 -23.69
CA GLN A 184 -17.13 -19.45 -23.47
C GLN A 184 -17.77 -20.50 -24.40
N MET A 185 -17.29 -20.64 -25.63
CA MET A 185 -17.72 -21.71 -26.54
C MET A 185 -17.27 -23.09 -26.04
N ARG A 186 -16.04 -23.22 -25.53
CA ARG A 186 -15.54 -24.48 -24.94
C ARG A 186 -16.34 -24.92 -23.71
N LEU A 187 -16.71 -23.99 -22.83
CA LEU A 187 -17.59 -24.26 -21.68
C LEU A 187 -19.00 -24.68 -22.09
N LYS A 188 -19.56 -24.09 -23.16
CA LYS A 188 -20.86 -24.50 -23.70
C LYS A 188 -20.82 -25.88 -24.38
N SER A 189 -19.68 -26.25 -24.98
CA SER A 189 -19.53 -27.56 -25.64
C SER A 189 -19.40 -28.75 -24.68
N SER A 190 -19.02 -28.54 -23.41
CA SER A 190 -18.86 -29.63 -22.44
C SER A 190 -20.16 -30.04 -21.74
N CYS A 191 -21.27 -29.32 -21.94
CA CYS A 191 -22.57 -29.62 -21.33
C CYS A 191 -23.50 -30.46 -22.24
N GLY A 192 -22.96 -31.10 -23.28
CA GLY A 192 -23.73 -31.81 -24.30
C GLY A 192 -23.36 -33.28 -24.49
N ARG A 193 -23.33 -34.10 -23.42
CA ARG A 193 -23.36 -35.56 -23.61
C ARG A 193 -24.80 -36.05 -23.65
N LYS A 194 -25.33 -36.20 -24.86
CA LYS A 194 -26.58 -36.93 -25.12
C LYS A 194 -26.42 -38.37 -24.62
N ARG A 195 -27.26 -38.79 -23.68
CA ARG A 195 -27.46 -40.21 -23.39
C ARG A 195 -28.12 -40.84 -24.62
N LYS A 196 -27.49 -41.86 -25.21
CA LYS A 196 -28.17 -42.75 -26.17
C LYS A 196 -29.13 -43.63 -25.37
N PHE A 197 -30.34 -43.80 -25.91
CA PHE A 197 -31.32 -44.80 -25.48
C PHE A 197 -30.83 -46.18 -25.93
N ASP A 198 -30.95 -47.17 -25.05
CA ASP A 198 -31.06 -48.57 -25.45
C ASP A 198 -32.51 -48.99 -25.17
N GLU A 199 -33.12 -49.63 -26.18
CA GLU A 199 -34.51 -50.07 -26.28
C GLU A 199 -34.68 -51.48 -25.69
#